data_AF-A0A377BHW4-F1
#
_entry.id   AF-A0A377BHW4-F1
#
_cell.length_a   1.000
_cell.length_b   1.000
_cell.length_c   1.000
_cell.angle_alpha   90.00
_cell.angle_beta   90.00
_cell.angle_gamma   90.00
#
_symmetry.space_group_name_H-M   'P 1'
#
loop_
_entity.id
_entity.type
_entity.pdbx_description
1 polymer ?
#
loop_
_entity_poly.entity_id
_entity_poly.type
_entity_poly.pdbx_seq_one_letter_code
_entity_poly.pdbx_strand_id
1 'polypeptide(L)'
;MCHEPTSVGLAASIGVGKGTVLLEDFEKCDLVICIGHNPGTNHPRMLTSLRALVKRGAKMIAINPLQERGLERLLHRKTRLKC
;
A
#
# COMPACT_ATOMS: atom_id res chain seq x y z
N MET A 1 1.18 16.84 11.70
CA MET A 1 0.05 16.82 10.75
C MET A 1 0.46 15.94 9.57
N CYS A 2 -0.25 14.82 9.30
CA CYS A 2 0.23 13.78 8.36
C CYS A 2 -0.52 13.70 7.03
N HIS A 3 -1.69 14.34 6.92
CA HIS A 3 -2.59 14.22 5.76
C HIS A 3 -2.72 15.49 4.93
N GLU A 4 -2.21 16.61 5.43
CA GLU A 4 -2.32 17.92 4.77
C GLU A 4 -1.55 18.00 3.44
N PRO A 5 -0.31 17.47 3.30
CA PRO A 5 0.34 17.41 1.99
C PRO A 5 -0.47 16.58 0.98
N THR A 6 -1.07 15.48 1.45
CA THR A 6 -1.87 14.57 0.63
C THR A 6 -3.20 15.21 0.20
N SER A 7 -3.87 15.96 1.07
CA SER A 7 -5.14 16.62 0.73
C SER A 7 -4.96 17.66 -0.37
N VAL A 8 -3.85 18.40 -0.36
CA VAL A 8 -3.49 19.35 -1.43
C VAL A 8 -3.07 18.61 -2.71
N GLY A 9 -2.14 17.67 -2.61
CA GLY A 9 -1.58 16.97 -3.78
C GLY A 9 -2.61 16.13 -4.54
N LEU A 10 -3.45 15.37 -3.82
CA LEU A 10 -4.49 14.55 -4.47
C LEU A 10 -5.62 15.40 -5.04
N ALA A 11 -6.03 16.48 -4.36
CA ALA A 11 -7.05 17.38 -4.91
C ALA A 11 -6.58 18.00 -6.24
N ALA A 12 -5.32 18.43 -6.33
CA ALA A 12 -4.75 18.95 -7.56
C ALA A 12 -4.60 17.90 -8.67
N SER A 13 -4.36 16.63 -8.32
CA SER A 13 -4.08 15.56 -9.29
C SER A 13 -5.34 14.84 -9.79
N ILE A 14 -6.29 14.56 -8.90
CA ILE A 14 -7.47 13.72 -9.17
C ILE A 14 -8.79 14.36 -8.69
N GLY A 15 -8.78 15.61 -8.25
CA GLY A 15 -9.97 16.35 -7.80
C GLY A 15 -10.49 15.97 -6.42
N VAL A 16 -9.85 15.01 -5.72
CA VAL A 16 -10.30 14.50 -4.41
C VAL A 16 -9.13 14.43 -3.43
N GLY A 17 -9.21 15.10 -2.28
CA GLY A 17 -8.15 15.16 -1.28
C GLY A 17 -8.04 13.96 -0.32
N LYS A 18 -8.55 12.79 -0.72
CA LYS A 18 -8.63 11.58 0.13
C LYS A 18 -8.46 10.32 -0.71
N GLY A 19 -8.26 9.19 -0.04
CA GLY A 19 -8.22 7.88 -0.69
C GLY A 19 -9.53 7.58 -1.44
N THR A 20 -9.39 7.01 -2.64
CA THR A 20 -10.50 6.66 -3.54
C THR A 20 -10.79 5.17 -3.59
N VAL A 21 -9.94 4.35 -2.97
CA VAL A 21 -9.99 2.89 -2.99
C VAL A 21 -10.90 2.38 -1.88
N LEU A 22 -11.76 1.42 -2.21
CA LEU A 22 -12.61 0.68 -1.29
C LEU A 22 -12.00 -0.68 -0.94
N LEU A 23 -12.57 -1.38 0.04
CA LEU A 23 -12.03 -2.68 0.47
C LEU A 23 -12.23 -3.76 -0.61
N GLU A 24 -13.33 -3.68 -1.35
CA GLU A 24 -13.71 -4.60 -2.42
C GLU A 24 -12.78 -4.49 -3.62
N ASP A 25 -12.09 -3.36 -3.80
CA ASP A 25 -11.11 -3.19 -4.88
C ASP A 25 -9.91 -4.13 -4.72
N PHE A 26 -9.56 -4.50 -3.49
CA PHE A 26 -8.52 -5.51 -3.22
C PHE A 26 -8.91 -6.90 -3.75
N GLU A 27 -10.20 -7.17 -3.94
CA GLU A 27 -10.69 -8.44 -4.51
C GLU A 27 -10.49 -8.53 -6.03
N LYS A 28 -10.31 -7.39 -6.70
CA LYS A 28 -10.17 -7.29 -8.16
C LYS A 28 -8.77 -6.85 -8.59
N CYS A 29 -7.94 -6.43 -7.65
CA CYS A 29 -6.61 -5.89 -7.91
C CYS A 29 -5.60 -6.99 -8.31
N ASP A 30 -4.85 -6.77 -9.40
CA ASP A 30 -3.77 -7.67 -9.85
C ASP A 30 -2.38 -7.24 -9.37
N LEU A 31 -2.21 -5.96 -9.01
CA LEU A 31 -0.94 -5.39 -8.57
C LEU A 31 -1.14 -4.31 -7.51
N VAL A 32 -0.51 -4.50 -6.35
CA VAL A 32 -0.40 -3.48 -5.30
C VAL A 32 1.01 -2.91 -5.28
N ILE A 33 1.11 -1.58 -5.36
CA ILE A 33 2.36 -0.84 -5.17
C ILE A 33 2.28 -0.07 -3.86
N CYS A 34 3.08 -0.48 -2.88
CA CYS A 34 3.15 0.08 -1.55
C CYS A 34 4.38 0.99 -1.45
N ILE A 35 4.17 2.32 -1.44
CA ILE A 35 5.26 3.31 -1.40
C ILE A 35 5.22 4.05 -0.06
N GLY A 36 6.31 3.99 0.71
CA GLY A 36 6.44 4.70 1.99
C GLY A 36 5.39 4.31 3.04
N HIS A 37 4.71 3.18 2.86
CA HIS A 37 3.64 2.71 3.73
C HIS A 37 4.05 1.43 4.47
N ASN A 38 3.65 1.33 5.74
CA ASN A 38 3.97 0.22 6.65
C ASN A 38 2.66 -0.39 7.21
N PRO A 39 1.86 -1.11 6.41
CA PRO A 39 0.56 -1.62 6.85
C PRO A 39 0.66 -2.72 7.91
N GLY A 40 1.76 -3.45 7.98
CA GLY A 40 2.00 -4.44 9.04
C GLY A 40 2.06 -3.83 10.43
N THR A 41 2.71 -2.67 10.56
CA THR A 41 2.82 -1.93 11.83
C THR A 41 1.65 -0.98 12.05
N ASN A 42 1.24 -0.24 11.02
CA ASN A 42 0.31 0.89 11.17
C ASN A 42 -1.16 0.50 10.90
N HIS A 43 -1.40 -0.55 10.09
CA HIS A 43 -2.75 -0.97 9.68
C HIS A 43 -2.91 -2.50 9.67
N PRO A 44 -2.70 -3.19 10.81
CA PRO A 44 -2.59 -4.66 10.84
C PRO A 44 -3.83 -5.39 10.28
N ARG A 45 -5.03 -4.76 10.33
CA ARG A 45 -6.25 -5.31 9.70
C ARG A 45 -6.16 -5.40 8.18
N MET A 46 -5.44 -4.50 7.53
CA MET A 46 -5.23 -4.49 6.08
C MET A 46 -4.44 -5.73 5.60
N LEU A 47 -3.64 -6.34 6.48
CA LEU A 47 -2.86 -7.54 6.14
C LEU A 47 -3.74 -8.72 5.72
N THR A 48 -4.97 -8.81 6.22
CA THR A 48 -5.91 -9.87 5.82
C THR A 48 -6.27 -9.74 4.33
N SER A 49 -6.62 -8.54 3.89
CA SER A 49 -6.90 -8.26 2.47
C SER A 49 -5.65 -8.41 1.60
N LEU A 50 -4.51 -7.94 2.06
CA LEU A 50 -3.22 -8.10 1.36
C LEU A 50 -2.80 -9.58 1.23
N ARG A 51 -3.09 -10.41 2.23
CA ARG A 51 -2.88 -11.86 2.12
C ARG A 51 -3.83 -12.50 1.11
N ALA A 52 -5.10 -12.10 1.13
CA ALA A 52 -6.10 -12.64 0.21
C ALA A 52 -5.75 -12.33 -1.25
N LEU A 53 -5.32 -11.10 -1.58
CA LEU A 53 -4.94 -10.75 -2.95
C LEU A 53 -3.70 -11.52 -3.42
N VAL A 54 -2.67 -11.65 -2.57
CA VAL A 54 -1.45 -12.38 -2.94
C VAL A 54 -1.76 -13.87 -3.10
N LYS A 55 -2.64 -14.44 -2.27
CA LYS A 55 -3.11 -15.83 -2.42
C LYS A 55 -3.87 -16.05 -3.74
N ARG A 56 -4.59 -15.05 -4.24
CA ARG A 56 -5.26 -15.07 -5.56
C ARG A 56 -4.26 -15.01 -6.72
N GLY A 57 -3.00 -14.66 -6.47
CA GLY A 57 -1.95 -14.53 -7.48
C GLY A 57 -1.61 -13.08 -7.86
N ALA A 58 -2.25 -12.10 -7.22
CA ALA A 58 -1.90 -10.70 -7.43
C ALA A 58 -0.51 -10.39 -6.86
N LYS A 59 0.20 -9.48 -7.53
CA LYS A 59 1.58 -9.12 -7.17
C LYS A 59 1.58 -7.96 -6.17
N MET A 60 2.54 -7.97 -5.27
CA MET A 60 2.76 -6.86 -4.35
C MET A 60 4.21 -6.38 -4.41
N ILE A 61 4.39 -5.07 -4.60
CA ILE A 61 5.69 -4.40 -4.61
C ILE A 61 5.74 -3.43 -3.44
N ALA A 62 6.82 -3.43 -2.67
CA ALA A 62 7.08 -2.42 -1.64
C ALA A 62 8.32 -1.60 -1.97
N ILE A 63 8.18 -0.29 -1.88
CA ILE A 63 9.24 0.71 -2.08
C ILE A 63 9.33 1.55 -0.81
N ASN A 64 10.35 1.30 0.00
CA ASN A 64 10.45 1.89 1.33
C ASN A 64 11.93 1.91 1.79
N PRO A 65 12.43 2.97 2.45
CA PRO A 65 13.75 2.95 3.07
C PRO A 65 13.89 1.86 4.15
N LEU A 66 12.78 1.56 4.85
CA LEU A 66 12.70 0.57 5.91
C LEU A 66 12.15 -0.77 5.39
N GLN A 67 12.66 -1.86 5.94
CA GLN A 67 12.13 -3.20 5.68
C GLN A 67 11.06 -3.54 6.72
N GLU A 68 9.85 -3.80 6.25
CA GLU A 68 8.73 -4.12 7.12
C GLU A 68 8.49 -5.64 7.22
N ARG A 69 8.68 -6.18 8.43
CA ARG A 69 8.50 -7.62 8.72
C ARG A 69 7.11 -8.15 8.36
N GLY A 70 6.06 -7.37 8.62
CA GLY A 70 4.67 -7.78 8.38
C GLY A 70 4.35 -8.05 6.91
N LEU A 71 5.12 -7.46 5.99
CA LEU A 71 4.97 -7.66 4.55
C LEU A 71 5.95 -8.67 3.96
N GLU A 72 6.94 -9.16 4.71
CA GLU A 72 8.05 -9.92 4.13
C GLU A 72 7.62 -11.17 3.36
N ARG A 73 6.52 -11.80 3.78
CA ARG A 73 5.95 -13.02 3.19
C ARG A 73 4.93 -12.74 2.08
N LEU A 74 4.58 -11.48 1.85
CA LEU A 74 3.56 -11.05 0.87
C LEU A 74 4.19 -10.45 -0.40
N LEU A 75 5.43 -9.98 -0.31
CA LEU A 75 6.04 -9.17 -1.36
C LEU A 75 6.60 -10.03 -2.49
N HIS A 76 6.14 -9.74 -3.71
CA HIS A 76 6.75 -10.23 -4.94
C HIS A 76 8.08 -9.54 -5.21
N ARG A 77 8.17 -8.22 -4.96
CA ARG A 77 9.41 -7.45 -5.07
C ARG A 77 9.55 -6.46 -3.92
N LYS A 78 10.77 -6.34 -3.41
CA LYS A 78 11.16 -5.37 -2.39
C LYS A 78 12.19 -4.42 -2.98
N THR A 79 11.98 -3.12 -2.86
CA THR A 79 12.95 -2.10 -3.29
C THR A 79 13.26 -1.21 -2.10
N ARG A 80 14.51 -1.32 -1.61
CA ARG A 80 15.02 -0.46 -0.56
C ARG A 80 15.48 0.85 -1.19
N LEU A 81 14.84 1.95 -0.80
CA LEU A 81 15.31 3.29 -1.18
C LEU A 81 16.56 3.62 -0.35
N LYS A 82 17.60 4.11 -1.02
CA LYS A 82 18.71 4.79 -0.36
C LYS A 82 18.34 6.27 -0.32
N CYS A 83 18.22 6.81 0.89
CA CYS A 83 18.13 8.25 1.10
C CYS A 83 19.49 8.90 0.80
#